data_AF-A0A816B5G7-F1
#
_entry.id   AF-A0A816B5G7-F1
#
_cell.length_a   1.000
_cell.length_b   1.000
_cell.length_c   1.000
_cell.angle_alpha   90.00
_cell.angle_beta   90.00
_cell.angle_gamma   90.00
#
_symmetry.space_group_name_H-M   'P 1'
#
loop_
_entity.id
_entity.type
_entity.pdbx_description
1 polymer ?
#
loop_
_entity_poly.entity_id
_entity_poly.type
_entity_poly.pdbx_seq_one_letter_code
_entity_poly.pdbx_strand_id
1 'polypeptide(L)'
;ITFFANQCGKTVLERLLKESWKAVISDLEKVIVLSPFSDSKHLLTTPSAIIEDVYRLLFGKLDRDNDRNLTHKQYQILDRSLEDLKEFFHASGQGLKKNDLEESLELQSLKYALSLCTQTTDSLIKTFVKTERDQDRPELEGYFGEVSIQVDIFTDPSSGEHKVTVKVVAANALKWRTSGMFRPYVELAICGPHLSDKKRKQTTKTKSDTWIPKYNETFHFLLGYEEELDCYELNIAVKDYSFMREDRLIGLNVIKLSQVCEQGSWSSWVPLGSHINFDDTRLTILRILSHRTNDELAREFVALKSARRHKEEV
;
A
#
# COMPACT_ATOMS: atom_id res chain seq x y z
N ILE A 1 26.67 27.80 6.94
CA ILE A 1 25.87 28.75 6.12
C ILE A 1 26.39 30.17 6.27
N THR A 2 26.57 30.68 7.49
CA THR A 2 27.09 32.04 7.75
C THR A 2 28.42 32.36 7.07
N PHE A 3 29.34 31.39 6.98
CA PHE A 3 30.60 31.54 6.23
C PHE A 3 30.38 31.69 4.71
N PHE A 4 29.53 30.86 4.11
CA PHE A 4 29.22 30.90 2.68
C PHE A 4 28.38 32.11 2.28
N ALA A 5 27.56 32.65 3.20
CA ALA A 5 26.82 33.89 2.98
C ALA A 5 27.71 35.10 2.71
N ASN A 6 28.93 35.10 3.26
CA ASN A 6 29.92 36.15 3.06
C ASN A 6 30.78 35.96 1.80
N GLN A 7 30.73 34.78 1.16
CA GLN A 7 31.58 34.44 0.00
C GLN A 7 30.81 34.19 -1.30
N CYS A 8 29.51 33.91 -1.22
CA CYS A 8 28.67 33.57 -2.37
C CYS A 8 27.65 34.69 -2.63
N GLY A 9 27.31 34.93 -3.90
CA GLY A 9 26.24 35.86 -4.24
C GLY A 9 24.92 35.41 -3.62
N LYS A 10 24.17 36.34 -3.00
CA LYS A 10 22.96 36.05 -2.22
C LYS A 10 21.95 35.15 -2.96
N THR A 11 21.74 35.40 -4.24
CA THR A 11 20.82 34.61 -5.09
C THR A 11 21.32 33.17 -5.33
N VAL A 12 22.63 32.98 -5.48
CA VAL A 12 23.24 31.65 -5.64
C VAL A 12 23.14 30.87 -4.34
N LEU A 13 23.44 31.52 -3.21
CA LEU A 13 23.29 30.93 -1.88
C LEU A 13 21.84 30.51 -1.61
N GLU A 14 20.87 31.41 -1.83
CA GLU A 14 19.45 31.11 -1.64
C GLU A 14 18.98 29.93 -2.49
N ARG A 15 19.44 29.84 -3.76
CA ARG A 15 19.11 28.69 -4.62
C ARG A 15 19.71 27.39 -4.11
N LEU A 16 20.98 27.39 -3.70
CA LEU A 16 21.64 26.21 -3.13
C LEU A 16 20.98 25.77 -1.83
N LEU A 17 20.62 26.71 -0.95
CA LEU A 17 19.91 26.42 0.29
C LEU A 17 18.52 25.83 0.03
N LYS A 18 17.78 26.34 -0.96
CA LYS A 18 16.49 25.77 -1.34
C LYS A 18 16.64 24.33 -1.80
N GLU A 19 17.55 24.03 -2.71
CA GLU A 19 17.75 22.66 -3.20
C GLU A 19 18.26 21.71 -2.09
N SER A 20 19.15 22.19 -1.22
CA SER A 20 19.59 21.41 -0.04
C SER A 20 18.47 21.16 0.95
N TRP A 21 17.61 22.13 1.22
CA TRP A 21 16.43 21.96 2.07
C TRP A 21 15.49 20.89 1.51
N LYS A 22 15.15 21.00 0.22
CA LYS A 22 14.32 20.02 -0.47
C LYS A 22 14.89 18.61 -0.36
N ALA A 23 16.19 18.45 -0.62
CA ALA A 23 16.88 17.16 -0.52
C ALA A 23 16.81 16.60 0.89
N VAL A 24 17.18 17.39 1.92
CA VAL A 24 17.15 16.96 3.33
C VAL A 24 15.75 16.54 3.75
N ILE A 25 14.72 17.33 3.45
CA ILE A 25 13.34 17.01 3.86
C ILE A 25 12.80 15.80 3.11
N SER A 26 13.01 15.71 1.79
CA SER A 26 12.65 14.53 0.99
C SER A 26 13.34 13.27 1.52
N ASP A 27 14.61 13.37 1.92
CA ASP A 27 15.35 12.22 2.42
C ASP A 27 14.88 11.83 3.83
N LEU A 28 14.57 12.78 4.71
CA LEU A 28 13.93 12.48 6.00
C LEU A 28 12.61 11.74 5.78
N GLU A 29 11.77 12.18 4.84
CA GLU A 29 10.52 11.50 4.51
C GLU A 29 10.77 10.08 4.00
N LYS A 30 11.64 9.89 3.00
CA LYS A 30 11.84 8.60 2.34
C LYS A 30 12.64 7.59 3.16
N VAL A 31 13.62 8.04 3.93
CA VAL A 31 14.56 7.16 4.65
C VAL A 31 14.06 6.86 6.05
N ILE A 32 13.49 7.86 6.73
CA ILE A 32 13.11 7.73 8.14
C ILE A 32 11.63 7.38 8.29
N VAL A 33 10.74 8.06 7.54
CA VAL A 33 9.29 7.89 7.70
C VAL A 33 8.74 6.78 6.78
N LEU A 34 9.17 6.76 5.51
CA LEU A 34 8.65 5.89 4.45
C LEU A 34 9.70 4.89 3.94
N SER A 35 10.55 4.38 4.84
CA SER A 35 11.64 3.46 4.52
C SER A 35 11.18 2.33 3.58
N PRO A 36 11.96 1.94 2.55
CA PRO A 36 11.50 1.02 1.53
C PRO A 36 11.13 -0.38 2.06
N PHE A 37 10.11 -0.94 1.40
CA PHE A 37 9.48 -2.24 1.68
C PHE A 37 10.39 -3.46 1.40
N SER A 38 11.43 -3.31 0.57
CA SER A 38 12.34 -4.40 0.17
C SER A 38 13.75 -4.24 0.76
N ASP A 39 14.27 -5.35 1.26
CA ASP A 39 15.60 -5.60 1.84
C ASP A 39 16.51 -4.41 2.11
N SER A 40 16.75 -4.24 3.41
CA SER A 40 17.61 -3.33 4.15
C SER A 40 19.12 -3.46 3.86
N LYS A 41 19.51 -3.68 2.60
CA LYS A 41 20.93 -3.78 2.19
C LYS A 41 21.42 -2.68 1.25
N HIS A 42 20.52 -1.88 0.64
CA HIS A 42 20.92 -0.80 -0.27
C HIS A 42 20.78 0.63 0.29
N LEU A 43 20.23 0.81 1.49
CA LEU A 43 19.92 2.15 2.05
C LEU A 43 21.13 2.96 2.54
N LEU A 44 22.33 2.40 2.60
CA LEU A 44 23.52 3.12 3.08
C LEU A 44 24.37 3.70 1.94
N THR A 45 23.70 4.26 0.93
CA THR A 45 24.35 5.16 -0.03
C THR A 45 23.67 6.53 -0.05
N THR A 46 23.36 7.09 1.12
CA THR A 46 22.95 8.51 1.24
C THR A 46 24.13 9.40 1.68
N PRO A 47 24.39 10.56 1.05
CA PRO A 47 25.61 11.33 1.24
C PRO A 47 25.55 12.42 2.34
N SER A 48 24.46 12.54 3.11
CA SER A 48 24.27 13.67 4.03
C SER A 48 24.44 13.28 5.50
N ALA A 49 25.45 13.86 6.16
CA ALA A 49 25.73 13.69 7.59
C ALA A 49 24.51 14.02 8.49
N ILE A 50 23.65 14.93 8.06
CA ILE A 50 22.44 15.34 8.78
C ILE A 50 21.46 14.16 8.93
N ILE A 51 21.28 13.37 7.87
CA ILE A 51 20.37 12.22 7.89
C ILE A 51 20.93 11.15 8.82
N GLU A 52 22.24 10.92 8.77
CA GLU A 52 22.90 9.96 9.65
C GLU A 52 22.74 10.32 11.13
N ASP A 53 22.88 11.60 11.48
CA ASP A 53 22.70 12.08 12.85
C ASP A 53 21.25 11.96 13.31
N VAL A 54 20.26 12.35 12.49
CA VAL A 54 18.84 12.18 12.83
C VAL A 54 18.49 10.70 12.96
N TYR A 55 18.96 9.85 12.04
CA TYR A 55 18.77 8.40 12.11
C TYR A 55 19.38 7.82 13.39
N ARG A 56 20.59 8.24 13.76
CA ARG A 56 21.27 7.82 14.99
C ARG A 56 20.53 8.28 16.25
N LEU A 57 19.96 9.48 16.25
CA LEU A 57 19.14 10.00 17.36
C LEU A 57 17.83 9.23 17.52
N LEU A 58 17.21 8.82 16.41
CA LEU A 58 15.93 8.10 16.42
C LEU A 58 16.10 6.63 16.76
N PHE A 59 17.09 5.95 16.17
CA PHE A 59 17.21 4.49 16.24
C PHE A 59 18.40 4.00 17.07
N GLY A 60 19.28 4.89 17.54
CA GLY A 60 20.44 4.52 18.35
C GLY A 60 21.39 3.54 17.62
N LYS A 61 22.20 2.80 18.40
CA LYS A 61 23.06 1.70 17.92
C LYS A 61 22.38 0.32 17.99
N LEU A 62 21.08 0.25 18.25
CA LEU A 62 20.37 -0.99 18.58
C LEU A 62 19.45 -1.47 17.45
N ASP A 63 19.22 -2.78 17.46
CA ASP A 63 18.70 -3.68 16.42
C ASP A 63 17.74 -3.10 15.36
N ARG A 64 18.10 -3.39 14.11
CA ARG A 64 17.34 -3.07 12.88
C ARG A 64 15.99 -3.79 12.77
N ASP A 65 15.70 -4.72 13.67
CA ASP A 65 14.75 -5.79 13.37
C ASP A 65 13.38 -5.67 14.04
N ASN A 66 13.14 -4.73 14.98
CA ASN A 66 11.96 -4.92 15.85
C ASN A 66 10.87 -3.85 15.92
N ASP A 67 10.96 -2.72 15.26
CA ASP A 67 9.77 -1.92 14.92
C ASP A 67 10.20 -0.77 14.00
N ARG A 68 9.79 -0.83 12.73
CA ARG A 68 10.04 0.28 11.78
C ARG A 68 9.05 1.43 11.96
N ASN A 69 8.07 1.28 12.87
CA ASN A 69 7.18 2.37 13.25
C ASN A 69 7.87 3.31 14.22
N LEU A 70 7.79 4.61 13.94
CA LEU A 70 8.23 5.63 14.90
C LEU A 70 7.37 5.55 16.16
N THR A 71 8.01 5.41 17.31
CA THR A 71 7.38 5.56 18.62
C THR A 71 7.04 7.02 18.88
N HIS A 72 6.12 7.30 19.81
CA HIS A 72 5.80 8.68 20.22
C HIS A 72 7.03 9.50 20.61
N LYS A 73 8.01 8.88 21.28
CA LYS A 73 9.28 9.54 21.62
C LYS A 73 10.11 9.89 20.38
N GLN A 74 10.16 8.99 19.40
CA GLN A 74 10.86 9.24 18.14
C GLN A 74 10.17 10.33 17.30
N TYR A 75 8.83 10.41 17.31
CA TYR A 75 8.13 11.54 16.72
C TYR A 75 8.53 12.87 17.34
N GLN A 76 8.60 12.95 18.67
CA GLN A 76 9.02 14.17 19.37
C GLN A 76 10.46 14.57 19.03
N ILE A 77 11.37 13.59 18.90
CA ILE A 77 12.75 13.84 18.48
C ILE A 77 12.80 14.37 17.05
N LEU A 78 12.01 13.78 16.14
CA LEU A 78 11.96 14.22 14.75
C LEU A 78 11.36 15.64 14.65
N ASP A 79 10.27 15.92 15.34
CA ASP A 79 9.63 17.25 15.36
C ASP A 79 10.60 18.32 15.89
N ARG A 80 11.32 18.00 16.98
CA ARG A 80 12.38 18.88 17.50
C ARG A 80 13.51 19.08 16.50
N SER A 81 13.95 18.00 15.85
CA SER A 81 15.01 18.04 14.84
C SER A 81 14.59 18.88 13.61
N LEU A 82 13.31 18.89 13.25
CA LEU A 82 12.78 19.75 12.19
C LEU A 82 12.81 21.23 12.57
N GLU A 83 12.55 21.59 13.83
CA GLU A 83 12.74 22.98 14.31
C GLU A 83 14.21 23.40 14.25
N ASP A 84 15.12 22.55 14.72
CA ASP A 84 16.55 22.85 14.73
C ASP A 84 17.10 22.96 13.27
N LEU A 85 16.60 22.14 12.33
CA LEU A 85 16.88 22.26 10.90
C LEU A 85 16.36 23.57 10.31
N LYS A 86 15.14 23.99 10.68
CA LYS A 86 14.60 25.29 10.24
C LYS A 86 15.47 26.44 10.73
N GLU A 87 15.92 26.41 11.98
CA GLU A 87 16.84 27.41 12.52
C GLU A 87 18.19 27.41 11.78
N PHE A 88 18.72 26.22 11.47
CA PHE A 88 19.96 26.06 10.71
C PHE A 88 19.86 26.70 9.32
N PHE A 89 18.81 26.38 8.54
CA PHE A 89 18.61 26.93 7.19
C PHE A 89 18.21 28.40 7.18
N HIS A 90 17.57 28.88 8.25
CA HIS A 90 17.29 30.31 8.43
C HIS A 90 18.56 31.12 8.72
N ALA A 91 19.51 30.53 9.46
CA ALA A 91 20.81 31.12 9.80
C ALA A 91 20.71 32.57 10.30
N SER A 92 19.80 32.84 11.25
CA SER A 92 19.54 34.18 11.81
C SER A 92 19.24 35.25 10.75
N GLY A 93 18.54 34.89 9.68
CA GLY A 93 18.15 35.79 8.59
C GLY A 93 19.16 35.91 7.45
N GLN A 94 20.30 35.22 7.52
CA GLN A 94 21.30 35.16 6.44
C GLN A 94 21.03 34.03 5.44
N GLY A 95 20.11 33.11 5.76
CA GLY A 95 19.70 32.00 4.90
C GLY A 95 18.31 32.21 4.32
N LEU A 96 17.49 31.15 4.37
CA LEU A 96 16.12 31.18 3.85
C LEU A 96 15.15 31.88 4.83
N LYS A 97 14.07 32.44 4.30
CA LYS A 97 12.98 32.97 5.13
C LYS A 97 12.27 31.82 5.83
N LYS A 98 11.86 32.02 7.09
CA LYS A 98 11.13 31.00 7.85
C LYS A 98 9.84 30.57 7.16
N ASN A 99 9.05 31.52 6.63
CA ASN A 99 7.82 31.22 5.90
C ASN A 99 8.09 30.33 4.68
N ASP A 100 9.13 30.60 3.90
CA ASP A 100 9.49 29.78 2.73
C ASP A 100 9.83 28.32 3.11
N LEU A 101 10.41 28.11 4.30
CA LEU A 101 10.69 26.77 4.83
C LEU A 101 9.40 26.08 5.31
N GLU A 102 8.53 26.81 6.00
CA GLU A 102 7.26 26.30 6.54
C GLU A 102 6.24 25.95 5.45
N GLU A 103 6.19 26.73 4.37
CA GLU A 103 5.29 26.56 3.22
C GLU A 103 5.88 25.65 2.14
N SER A 104 7.11 25.12 2.33
CA SER A 104 7.72 24.22 1.36
C SER A 104 6.90 22.95 1.16
N LEU A 105 6.74 22.53 -0.10
CA LEU A 105 5.95 21.36 -0.47
C LEU A 105 6.50 20.08 0.16
N GLU A 106 7.83 20.00 0.30
CA GLU A 106 8.52 18.85 0.90
C GLU A 106 8.20 18.74 2.39
N LEU A 107 8.16 19.87 3.13
CA LEU A 107 7.81 19.84 4.55
C LEU A 107 6.33 19.51 4.75
N GLN A 108 5.45 20.00 3.87
CA GLN A 108 4.03 19.65 3.90
C GLN A 108 3.81 18.16 3.61
N SER A 109 4.54 17.59 2.64
CA SER A 109 4.54 16.15 2.34
C SER A 109 5.01 15.32 3.55
N LEU A 110 6.14 15.69 4.15
CA LEU A 110 6.66 15.04 5.35
C LEU A 110 5.64 15.08 6.50
N LYS A 111 5.04 16.24 6.78
CA LYS A 111 4.02 16.38 7.83
C LYS A 111 2.78 15.53 7.53
N TYR A 112 2.36 15.44 6.28
CA TYR A 112 1.27 14.58 5.85
C TYR A 112 1.60 13.09 6.08
N ALA A 113 2.79 12.64 5.69
CA ALA A 113 3.25 11.27 5.94
C ALA A 113 3.29 10.95 7.44
N LEU A 114 3.82 11.86 8.28
CA LEU A 114 3.82 11.71 9.73
C LEU A 114 2.40 11.64 10.29
N SER A 115 1.46 12.46 9.80
CA SER A 115 0.06 12.40 10.20
C SER A 115 -0.55 11.03 9.88
N LEU A 116 -0.32 10.50 8.68
CA LEU A 116 -0.80 9.16 8.29
C LEU A 116 -0.25 8.07 9.22
N CYS A 117 1.02 8.13 9.58
CA CYS A 117 1.63 7.13 10.45
C CYS A 117 0.99 7.07 11.86
N THR A 118 0.35 8.15 12.32
CA THR A 118 -0.38 8.18 13.60
C THR A 118 -1.80 7.61 13.53
N GLN A 119 -2.33 7.36 12.32
CA GLN A 119 -3.71 6.87 12.14
C GLN A 119 -3.84 5.37 12.45
N THR A 120 -5.05 4.89 12.73
CA THR A 120 -5.31 3.45 12.92
C THR A 120 -5.20 2.68 11.60
N THR A 121 -5.02 1.36 11.67
CA THR A 121 -4.91 0.50 10.47
C THR A 121 -6.20 0.56 9.66
N ASP A 122 -7.35 0.54 10.34
CA ASP A 122 -8.66 0.72 9.71
C ASP A 122 -8.79 2.05 8.98
N SER A 123 -8.35 3.16 9.59
CA SER A 123 -8.42 4.49 8.96
C SER A 123 -7.56 4.57 7.69
N LEU A 124 -6.37 3.96 7.73
CA LEU A 124 -5.47 3.89 6.57
C LEU A 124 -6.05 3.01 5.46
N ILE A 125 -6.58 1.83 5.78
CA ILE A 125 -7.23 0.94 4.81
C ILE A 125 -8.47 1.62 4.20
N LYS A 126 -9.31 2.26 5.02
CA LYS A 126 -10.47 3.03 4.55
C LYS A 126 -10.04 4.13 3.58
N THR A 127 -9.03 4.91 3.94
CA THR A 127 -8.49 5.98 3.07
C THR A 127 -7.96 5.39 1.76
N PHE A 128 -7.24 4.28 1.82
CA PHE A 128 -6.70 3.60 0.64
C PHE A 128 -7.79 3.13 -0.33
N VAL A 129 -8.89 2.54 0.17
CA VAL A 129 -9.99 2.06 -0.68
C VAL A 129 -10.80 3.22 -1.26
N LYS A 130 -11.06 4.27 -0.46
CA LYS A 130 -11.82 5.45 -0.93
C LYS A 130 -11.07 6.27 -1.97
N THR A 131 -9.75 6.37 -1.85
CA THR A 131 -8.92 7.19 -2.77
C THR A 131 -8.65 6.51 -4.11
N GLU A 132 -9.00 5.23 -4.25
CA GLU A 132 -8.83 4.50 -5.51
C GLU A 132 -9.61 5.14 -6.66
N ARG A 133 -8.92 5.44 -7.75
CA ARG A 133 -9.47 6.07 -8.97
C ARG A 133 -9.69 5.02 -10.06
N ASP A 134 -10.53 5.31 -11.04
CA ASP A 134 -10.81 4.40 -12.18
C ASP A 134 -9.58 3.99 -13.00
N GLN A 135 -8.45 4.69 -12.85
CA GLN A 135 -7.16 4.37 -13.49
C GLN A 135 -6.36 3.28 -12.75
N ASP A 136 -6.77 2.87 -11.55
CA ASP A 136 -6.10 1.84 -10.72
C ASP A 136 -6.52 0.41 -11.13
N ARG A 137 -7.06 0.24 -12.34
CA ARG A 137 -7.41 -1.07 -12.89
C ARG A 137 -6.13 -1.90 -13.10
N PRO A 138 -6.21 -3.24 -13.03
CA PRO A 138 -5.06 -4.10 -13.28
C PRO A 138 -4.39 -3.72 -14.60
N GLU A 139 -3.06 -3.67 -14.65
CA GLU A 139 -2.36 -3.33 -15.89
C GLU A 139 -2.77 -4.33 -16.99
N LEU A 140 -3.46 -3.84 -18.02
CA LEU A 140 -4.08 -4.64 -19.07
C LEU A 140 -3.11 -5.01 -20.20
N GLU A 141 -1.81 -4.67 -20.05
CA GLU A 141 -0.76 -5.13 -20.97
C GLU A 141 -0.62 -6.65 -20.86
N GLY A 142 -1.43 -7.35 -21.65
CA GLY A 142 -1.49 -8.81 -21.71
C GLY A 142 -2.35 -9.42 -20.61
N TYR A 143 -3.68 -9.45 -20.80
CA TYR A 143 -4.59 -10.24 -19.97
C TYR A 143 -4.13 -11.70 -19.81
N PHE A 144 -4.13 -12.21 -18.57
CA PHE A 144 -3.69 -13.58 -18.22
C PHE A 144 -4.84 -14.58 -18.09
N GLY A 145 -5.99 -14.26 -18.68
CA GLY A 145 -7.24 -14.99 -18.58
C GLY A 145 -8.32 -14.13 -17.94
N GLU A 146 -9.45 -14.75 -17.64
CA GLU A 146 -10.61 -14.09 -17.05
C GLU A 146 -11.35 -15.02 -16.09
N VAL A 147 -12.07 -14.46 -15.12
CA VAL A 147 -12.89 -15.21 -14.16
C VAL A 147 -14.32 -14.71 -14.23
N SER A 148 -15.28 -15.62 -14.35
CA SER A 148 -16.70 -15.31 -14.25
C SER A 148 -17.12 -15.31 -12.78
N ILE A 149 -17.54 -14.14 -12.31
CA ILE A 149 -17.95 -13.91 -10.93
C ILE A 149 -19.33 -13.29 -10.91
N GLN A 150 -20.14 -13.74 -9.96
CA GLN A 150 -21.39 -13.09 -9.57
C GLN A 150 -21.25 -12.61 -8.13
N VAL A 151 -21.63 -11.37 -7.87
CA VAL A 151 -21.63 -10.75 -6.55
C VAL A 151 -23.03 -10.22 -6.27
N ASP A 152 -23.60 -10.67 -5.16
CA ASP A 152 -24.89 -10.21 -4.64
C ASP A 152 -24.68 -9.64 -3.24
N ILE A 153 -25.22 -8.44 -2.99
CA ILE A 153 -25.09 -7.78 -1.68
C ILE A 153 -26.47 -7.65 -1.07
N PHE A 154 -26.62 -8.17 0.15
CA PHE A 154 -27.83 -8.01 0.95
C PHE A 154 -27.49 -7.26 2.23
N THR A 155 -28.17 -6.15 2.48
CA THR A 155 -28.09 -5.42 3.75
C THR A 155 -29.28 -5.82 4.61
N ASP A 156 -29.04 -6.33 5.82
CA ASP A 156 -30.11 -6.64 6.74
C ASP A 156 -30.78 -5.34 7.23
N PRO A 157 -32.09 -5.14 7.00
CA PRO A 157 -32.79 -3.92 7.43
C PRO A 157 -32.81 -3.72 8.95
N SER A 158 -32.61 -4.79 9.73
CA SER A 158 -32.70 -4.74 11.20
C SER A 158 -31.37 -4.45 11.88
N SER A 159 -30.29 -5.11 11.46
CA SER A 159 -28.95 -4.93 12.02
C SER A 159 -28.09 -3.91 11.26
N GLY A 160 -28.41 -3.64 9.98
CA GLY A 160 -27.57 -2.85 9.08
C GLY A 160 -26.34 -3.59 8.56
N GLU A 161 -26.13 -4.86 8.94
CA GLU A 161 -24.99 -5.65 8.46
C GLU A 161 -25.11 -5.99 6.97
N HIS A 162 -23.97 -6.03 6.29
CA HIS A 162 -23.91 -6.39 4.87
C HIS A 162 -23.45 -7.84 4.69
N LYS A 163 -24.26 -8.64 4.01
CA LYS A 163 -23.90 -9.97 3.54
C LYS A 163 -23.53 -9.92 2.07
N VAL A 164 -22.25 -10.12 1.79
CA VAL A 164 -21.71 -10.22 0.42
C VAL A 164 -21.65 -11.68 0.03
N THR A 165 -22.40 -12.05 -1.01
CA THR A 165 -22.40 -13.40 -1.58
C THR A 165 -21.64 -13.38 -2.90
N VAL A 166 -20.57 -14.16 -2.99
CA VAL A 166 -19.71 -14.23 -4.18
C VAL A 166 -19.76 -15.64 -4.74
N LYS A 167 -20.21 -15.78 -5.98
CA LYS A 167 -20.18 -17.04 -6.71
C LYS A 167 -19.10 -17.01 -7.78
N VAL A 168 -18.13 -17.91 -7.65
CA VAL A 168 -17.11 -18.16 -8.66
C VAL A 168 -17.64 -19.22 -9.62
N VAL A 169 -17.99 -18.80 -10.84
CA VAL A 169 -18.61 -19.69 -11.83
C VAL A 169 -17.54 -20.51 -12.54
N ALA A 170 -16.60 -19.84 -13.19
CA ALA A 170 -15.53 -20.45 -13.98
C ALA A 170 -14.37 -19.47 -14.18
N ALA A 171 -13.22 -19.97 -14.60
CA ALA A 171 -12.19 -19.16 -15.25
C ALA A 171 -12.01 -19.63 -16.70
N ASN A 172 -11.50 -18.74 -17.55
CA ASN A 172 -11.35 -19.00 -18.98
C ASN A 172 -10.03 -18.42 -19.49
N ALA A 173 -9.51 -19.05 -20.54
CA ALA A 173 -8.32 -18.64 -21.28
C ALA A 173 -7.14 -18.27 -20.37
N LEU A 174 -6.93 -19.03 -19.29
CA LEU A 174 -5.80 -18.79 -18.38
C LEU A 174 -4.50 -18.84 -19.19
N LYS A 175 -3.59 -17.90 -18.97
CA LYS A 175 -2.27 -17.90 -19.62
C LYS A 175 -1.24 -18.32 -18.60
N TRP A 176 -0.94 -19.62 -18.58
CA TRP A 176 -0.04 -20.20 -17.60
C TRP A 176 0.78 -21.33 -18.22
N ARG A 177 2.09 -21.33 -17.96
CA ARG A 177 2.98 -22.43 -18.30
C ARG A 177 3.54 -23.01 -17.01
N THR A 178 3.36 -24.30 -16.81
CA THR A 178 3.91 -25.01 -15.66
C THR A 178 4.60 -26.28 -16.14
N SER A 179 5.72 -26.64 -15.52
CA SER A 179 6.44 -27.89 -15.80
C SER A 179 5.82 -29.09 -15.09
N GLY A 180 4.91 -28.84 -14.14
CA GLY A 180 4.21 -29.86 -13.36
C GLY A 180 2.72 -29.92 -13.68
N MET A 181 1.96 -30.56 -12.79
CA MET A 181 0.51 -30.65 -12.92
C MET A 181 -0.14 -29.31 -12.60
N PHE A 182 -0.78 -28.70 -13.59
CA PHE A 182 -1.47 -27.43 -13.44
C PHE A 182 -2.71 -27.60 -12.53
N ARG A 183 -2.81 -26.81 -11.47
CA ARG A 183 -3.88 -26.91 -10.47
C ARG A 183 -4.46 -25.55 -10.12
N PRO A 184 -5.16 -24.88 -11.05
CA PRO A 184 -5.71 -23.56 -10.79
C PRO A 184 -6.83 -23.57 -9.73
N TYR A 185 -6.80 -22.57 -8.86
CA TYR A 185 -7.89 -22.21 -7.97
C TYR A 185 -8.05 -20.68 -7.89
N VAL A 186 -9.21 -20.24 -7.44
CA VAL A 186 -9.52 -18.82 -7.22
C VAL A 186 -9.49 -18.54 -5.73
N GLU A 187 -8.71 -17.55 -5.34
CA GLU A 187 -8.68 -16.95 -4.01
C GLU A 187 -9.51 -15.66 -4.03
N LEU A 188 -10.47 -15.58 -3.12
CA LEU A 188 -11.28 -14.41 -2.86
C LEU A 188 -10.86 -13.81 -1.52
N ALA A 189 -10.69 -12.50 -1.49
CA ALA A 189 -10.39 -11.78 -0.27
C ALA A 189 -11.16 -10.46 -0.21
N ILE A 190 -11.91 -10.24 0.87
CA ILE A 190 -12.49 -8.93 1.15
C ILE A 190 -11.47 -8.06 1.89
N CYS A 191 -11.30 -6.84 1.42
CA CYS A 191 -10.46 -5.83 2.05
C CYS A 191 -11.29 -4.60 2.39
N GLY A 192 -11.01 -4.02 3.55
CA GLY A 192 -11.71 -2.86 4.10
C GLY A 192 -11.48 -2.74 5.61
N PRO A 193 -11.99 -1.68 6.25
CA PRO A 193 -11.87 -1.47 7.69
C PRO A 193 -12.73 -2.45 8.50
N HIS A 194 -12.39 -2.64 9.78
CA HIS A 194 -13.14 -3.42 10.77
C HIS A 194 -13.34 -4.88 10.40
N LEU A 195 -12.28 -5.50 9.85
CA LEU A 195 -12.30 -6.90 9.44
C LEU A 195 -11.38 -7.79 10.28
N SER A 196 -10.74 -7.28 11.34
CA SER A 196 -9.73 -8.01 12.12
C SER A 196 -10.21 -9.36 12.66
N ASP A 197 -11.46 -9.43 13.10
CA ASP A 197 -12.13 -10.58 13.69
C ASP A 197 -12.95 -11.41 12.67
N LYS A 198 -12.96 -11.01 11.39
CA LYS A 198 -13.78 -11.62 10.35
C LYS A 198 -12.96 -12.50 9.42
N LYS A 199 -13.61 -13.52 8.84
CA LYS A 199 -13.00 -14.36 7.81
C LYS A 199 -12.91 -13.59 6.49
N ARG A 200 -11.72 -13.06 6.18
CA ARG A 200 -11.47 -12.20 5.02
C ARG A 200 -11.16 -12.96 3.73
N LYS A 201 -10.56 -14.16 3.83
CA LYS A 201 -10.07 -14.94 2.68
C LYS A 201 -10.76 -16.30 2.55
N GLN A 202 -11.14 -16.67 1.34
CA GLN A 202 -11.73 -17.97 1.00
C GLN A 202 -11.20 -18.42 -0.37
N THR A 203 -11.11 -19.73 -0.60
CA THR A 203 -10.58 -20.29 -1.84
C THR A 203 -11.52 -21.33 -2.42
N THR A 204 -11.57 -21.43 -3.74
CA THR A 204 -12.22 -22.55 -4.43
C THR A 204 -11.41 -23.82 -4.28
N LYS A 205 -12.04 -24.96 -4.58
CA LYS A 205 -11.29 -26.19 -4.80
C LYS A 205 -10.39 -26.05 -6.02
N THR A 206 -9.24 -26.72 -6.00
CA THR A 206 -8.35 -26.81 -7.16
C THR A 206 -9.00 -27.67 -8.26
N LYS A 207 -8.68 -27.35 -9.51
CA LYS A 207 -9.05 -28.16 -10.68
C LYS A 207 -7.78 -28.66 -11.33
N SER A 208 -7.75 -29.91 -11.79
CA SER A 208 -6.54 -30.49 -12.37
C SER A 208 -6.49 -30.26 -13.88
N ASP A 209 -5.31 -29.87 -14.36
CA ASP A 209 -4.88 -29.80 -15.75
C ASP A 209 -5.86 -29.13 -16.71
N THR A 210 -6.34 -27.93 -16.34
CA THR A 210 -7.31 -27.20 -17.15
C THR A 210 -7.10 -25.70 -17.12
N TRP A 211 -7.11 -25.08 -18.29
CA TRP A 211 -7.04 -23.63 -18.48
C TRP A 211 -8.41 -22.96 -18.57
N ILE A 212 -9.48 -23.76 -18.43
CA ILE A 212 -10.89 -23.32 -18.43
C ILE A 212 -11.63 -24.00 -17.26
N PRO A 213 -11.17 -23.81 -16.00
CA PRO A 213 -11.76 -24.49 -14.85
C PRO A 213 -13.19 -24.01 -14.58
N LYS A 214 -14.08 -24.96 -14.28
CA LYS A 214 -15.45 -24.68 -13.79
C LYS A 214 -15.52 -24.95 -12.30
N TYR A 215 -15.82 -23.93 -11.51
CA TYR A 215 -15.87 -24.02 -10.05
C TYR A 215 -17.31 -24.19 -9.57
N ASN A 216 -18.21 -23.26 -9.91
CA ASN A 216 -19.57 -23.18 -9.39
C ASN A 216 -19.63 -23.22 -7.86
N GLU A 217 -18.74 -22.48 -7.21
CA GLU A 217 -18.64 -22.41 -5.75
C GLU A 217 -19.11 -21.04 -5.26
N THR A 218 -19.87 -21.03 -4.15
CA THR A 218 -20.43 -19.81 -3.56
C THR A 218 -19.83 -19.59 -2.18
N PHE A 219 -19.46 -18.34 -1.91
CA PHE A 219 -18.83 -17.89 -0.68
C PHE A 219 -19.64 -16.75 -0.07
N HIS A 220 -19.58 -16.62 1.24
CA HIS A 220 -20.26 -15.57 1.98
C HIS A 220 -19.26 -14.82 2.85
N PHE A 221 -19.30 -13.49 2.77
CA PHE A 221 -18.59 -12.58 3.65
C PHE A 221 -19.60 -11.71 4.39
N LEU A 222 -19.38 -11.54 5.69
CA LEU A 222 -20.20 -10.69 6.54
C LEU A 222 -19.38 -9.44 6.84
N LEU A 223 -19.93 -8.28 6.49
CA LEU A 223 -19.37 -6.96 6.81
C LEU A 223 -20.24 -6.32 7.88
N GLY A 224 -19.62 -5.45 8.67
CA GLY A 224 -20.31 -4.80 9.77
C GLY A 224 -21.19 -3.66 9.28
N TYR A 225 -21.87 -2.99 10.21
CA TYR A 225 -22.74 -1.85 9.95
C TYR A 225 -22.00 -0.50 10.10
N GLU A 226 -20.74 -0.53 10.53
CA GLU A 226 -19.97 0.66 10.91
C GLU A 226 -19.58 1.53 9.71
N GLU A 227 -19.42 0.92 8.54
CA GLU A 227 -18.88 1.57 7.35
C GLU A 227 -19.69 1.25 6.10
N GLU A 228 -19.76 2.23 5.20
CA GLU A 228 -20.43 2.06 3.91
C GLU A 228 -19.67 1.12 2.98
N LEU A 229 -20.37 0.52 2.01
CA LEU A 229 -19.80 -0.40 1.03
C LEU A 229 -18.71 0.22 0.13
N ASP A 230 -18.61 1.55 0.08
CA ASP A 230 -17.54 2.27 -0.62
C ASP A 230 -16.16 2.14 0.05
N CYS A 231 -16.13 1.67 1.30
CA CYS A 231 -14.92 1.38 2.06
C CYS A 231 -14.39 -0.05 1.82
N TYR A 232 -15.10 -0.84 1.02
CA TYR A 232 -14.82 -2.26 0.83
C TYR A 232 -14.63 -2.65 -0.63
N GLU A 233 -13.77 -3.62 -0.83
CA GLU A 233 -13.42 -4.17 -2.14
C GLU A 233 -13.22 -5.69 -2.06
N LEU A 234 -13.54 -6.36 -3.16
CA LEU A 234 -13.32 -7.78 -3.35
C LEU A 234 -12.09 -7.97 -4.25
N ASN A 235 -11.04 -8.55 -3.69
CA ASN A 235 -9.83 -8.94 -4.41
C ASN A 235 -9.97 -10.39 -4.87
N ILE A 236 -9.61 -10.63 -6.12
CA ILE A 236 -9.71 -11.91 -6.80
C ILE A 236 -8.33 -12.24 -7.33
N ALA A 237 -7.79 -13.40 -6.95
CA ALA A 237 -6.52 -13.89 -7.45
C ALA A 237 -6.68 -15.34 -7.94
N VAL A 238 -6.22 -15.60 -9.16
CA VAL A 238 -6.10 -16.98 -9.67
C VAL A 238 -4.68 -17.45 -9.46
N LYS A 239 -4.53 -18.59 -8.82
CA LYS A 239 -3.23 -19.16 -8.47
C LYS A 239 -3.11 -20.60 -8.94
N ASP A 240 -1.88 -21.02 -9.23
CA ASP A 240 -1.53 -22.42 -9.50
C ASP A 240 -1.01 -23.07 -8.21
N TYR A 241 -1.75 -24.07 -7.71
CA TYR A 241 -1.39 -24.77 -6.49
C TYR A 241 -0.12 -25.61 -6.71
N SER A 242 0.87 -25.40 -5.84
CA SER A 242 2.12 -26.15 -5.86
C SER A 242 2.30 -26.97 -4.59
N PHE A 243 2.63 -28.26 -4.76
CA PHE A 243 3.00 -29.08 -3.62
C PHE A 243 4.39 -28.65 -3.13
N MET A 244 4.50 -28.32 -1.83
CA MET A 244 5.76 -27.96 -1.14
C MET A 244 6.42 -26.63 -1.58
N ARG A 245 5.73 -25.80 -2.36
CA ARG A 245 6.19 -24.45 -2.74
C ARG A 245 5.08 -23.46 -2.52
N GLU A 246 5.43 -22.18 -2.54
CA GLU A 246 4.41 -21.13 -2.58
C GLU A 246 3.59 -21.25 -3.87
N ASP A 247 2.28 -21.05 -3.72
CA ASP A 247 1.35 -21.04 -4.83
C ASP A 247 1.63 -19.84 -5.73
N ARG A 248 1.60 -20.07 -7.03
CA ARG A 248 2.07 -19.08 -7.99
C ARG A 248 0.91 -18.27 -8.54
N LEU A 249 1.06 -16.95 -8.56
CA LEU A 249 0.03 -16.04 -9.04
C LEU A 249 -0.05 -16.06 -10.57
N ILE A 250 -1.20 -16.45 -11.11
CA ILE A 250 -1.51 -16.37 -12.54
C ILE A 250 -2.00 -14.97 -12.89
N GLY A 251 -2.87 -14.40 -12.07
CA GLY A 251 -3.32 -13.03 -12.26
C GLY A 251 -4.38 -12.64 -11.25
N LEU A 252 -4.67 -11.35 -11.21
CA LEU A 252 -5.57 -10.78 -10.20
C LEU A 252 -6.50 -9.73 -10.79
N ASN A 253 -7.56 -9.42 -10.06
CA ASN A 253 -8.44 -8.28 -10.28
C ASN A 253 -9.08 -7.83 -8.94
N VAL A 254 -9.63 -6.62 -8.92
CA VAL A 254 -10.33 -6.01 -7.78
C VAL A 254 -11.67 -5.47 -8.24
N ILE A 255 -12.71 -5.68 -7.44
CA ILE A 255 -14.05 -5.14 -7.64
C ILE A 255 -14.42 -4.31 -6.41
N LYS A 256 -14.80 -3.04 -6.60
CA LYS A 256 -15.34 -2.24 -5.50
C LYS A 256 -16.78 -2.66 -5.19
N LEU A 257 -17.11 -2.79 -3.91
CA LEU A 257 -18.46 -3.21 -3.53
C LEU A 257 -19.50 -2.10 -3.76
N SER A 258 -19.10 -0.83 -3.76
CA SER A 258 -19.98 0.29 -4.15
C SER A 258 -20.55 0.13 -5.56
N GLN A 259 -19.74 -0.32 -6.52
CA GLN A 259 -20.16 -0.53 -7.91
C GLN A 259 -21.23 -1.63 -8.04
N VAL A 260 -21.17 -2.63 -7.15
CA VAL A 260 -22.15 -3.74 -7.11
C VAL A 260 -23.45 -3.29 -6.45
N CYS A 261 -23.35 -2.49 -5.38
CA CYS A 261 -24.50 -2.01 -4.63
C CYS A 261 -25.49 -1.22 -5.50
N GLU A 262 -25.00 -0.42 -6.45
CA GLU A 262 -25.84 0.35 -7.37
C GLU A 262 -26.71 -0.52 -8.29
N GLN A 263 -26.29 -1.76 -8.55
CA GLN A 263 -26.93 -2.67 -9.50
C GLN A 263 -27.73 -3.79 -8.80
N GLY A 264 -27.58 -3.96 -7.49
CA GLY A 264 -28.22 -4.99 -6.67
C GLY A 264 -27.65 -6.40 -6.85
N SER A 265 -27.42 -6.81 -8.10
CA SER A 265 -26.71 -8.03 -8.47
C SER A 265 -25.76 -7.71 -9.61
N TRP A 266 -24.50 -8.13 -9.49
CA TRP A 266 -23.48 -7.91 -10.50
C TRP A 266 -22.91 -9.24 -10.96
N SER A 267 -22.88 -9.48 -12.26
CA SER A 267 -22.25 -10.67 -12.84
C SER A 267 -21.48 -10.30 -14.10
N SER A 268 -20.20 -10.66 -14.14
CA SER A 268 -19.35 -10.38 -15.29
C SER A 268 -18.14 -11.32 -15.37
N TRP A 269 -17.53 -11.35 -16.55
CA TRP A 269 -16.18 -11.84 -16.74
C TRP A 269 -15.19 -10.73 -16.35
N VAL A 270 -14.37 -10.98 -15.34
CA VAL A 270 -13.30 -10.08 -14.94
C VAL A 270 -11.98 -10.49 -15.58
N PRO A 271 -11.31 -9.59 -16.32
CA PRO A 271 -9.98 -9.88 -16.82
C PRO A 271 -8.96 -10.01 -15.70
N LEU A 272 -7.91 -10.80 -15.90
CA LEU A 272 -6.82 -10.95 -14.92
C LEU A 272 -5.58 -10.17 -15.37
N GLY A 273 -5.13 -9.22 -14.55
CA GLY A 273 -3.87 -8.50 -14.75
C GLY A 273 -2.70 -9.12 -13.99
N SER A 274 -1.48 -8.63 -14.26
CA SER A 274 -0.26 -9.09 -13.58
C SER A 274 -0.12 -8.53 -12.17
N HIS A 275 -0.57 -7.29 -11.94
CA HIS A 275 -0.51 -6.58 -10.68
C HIS A 275 -1.50 -5.41 -10.68
N ILE A 276 -1.70 -4.81 -9.50
CA ILE A 276 -2.47 -3.58 -9.31
C ILE A 276 -1.50 -2.41 -9.26
N ASN A 277 -1.81 -1.34 -9.99
CA ASN A 277 -1.09 -0.08 -9.90
C ASN A 277 -1.74 0.82 -8.85
N PHE A 278 -0.89 1.56 -8.12
CA PHE A 278 -1.32 2.48 -7.08
C PHE A 278 -0.63 3.82 -7.30
N ASP A 279 -1.35 4.90 -7.01
CA ASP A 279 -0.78 6.24 -6.95
C ASP A 279 0.15 6.43 -5.74
N ASP A 280 0.86 7.57 -5.71
CA ASP A 280 1.83 7.87 -4.66
C ASP A 280 1.19 7.91 -3.25
N THR A 281 -0.07 8.33 -3.14
CA THR A 281 -0.81 8.38 -1.88
C THR A 281 -1.06 6.97 -1.35
N ARG A 282 -1.58 6.07 -2.20
CA ARG A 282 -1.84 4.67 -1.84
C ARG A 282 -0.55 3.90 -1.59
N LEU A 283 0.51 4.16 -2.35
CA LEU A 283 1.85 3.60 -2.09
C LEU A 283 2.40 4.05 -0.74
N THR A 284 2.20 5.31 -0.36
CA THR A 284 2.58 5.83 0.96
C THR A 284 1.84 5.09 2.07
N ILE A 285 0.53 4.90 1.93
CA ILE A 285 -0.26 4.12 2.91
C ILE A 285 0.24 2.67 3.00
N LEU A 286 0.52 2.00 1.88
CA LEU A 286 1.05 0.64 1.88
C LEU A 286 2.41 0.53 2.58
N ARG A 287 3.30 1.52 2.39
CA ARG A 287 4.57 1.59 3.10
C ARG A 287 4.35 1.72 4.60
N ILE A 288 3.46 2.60 5.04
CA ILE A 288 3.13 2.78 6.46
C ILE A 288 2.56 1.49 7.06
N LEU A 289 1.60 0.85 6.38
CA LEU A 289 1.02 -0.41 6.83
C LEU A 289 2.06 -1.52 6.91
N SER A 290 3.05 -1.54 6.00
CA SER A 290 4.11 -2.56 6.02
C SER A 290 5.00 -2.51 7.25
N HIS A 291 5.10 -1.35 7.89
CA HIS A 291 5.84 -1.18 9.14
C HIS A 291 5.08 -1.72 10.37
N ARG A 292 3.80 -2.07 10.23
CA ARG A 292 2.95 -2.65 11.29
C ARG A 292 3.03 -4.17 11.29
N THR A 293 4.22 -4.71 11.53
CA THR A 293 4.48 -6.17 11.48
C THR A 293 3.64 -6.98 12.49
N ASN A 294 3.36 -6.36 13.64
CA ASN A 294 2.54 -6.92 14.73
C ASN A 294 1.02 -6.88 14.44
N ASP A 295 0.59 -6.17 13.41
CA ASP A 295 -0.82 -6.06 13.01
C ASP A 295 -1.10 -7.04 11.86
N GLU A 296 -1.90 -8.07 12.15
CA GLU A 296 -2.26 -9.10 11.17
C GLU A 296 -3.08 -8.55 10.00
N LEU A 297 -3.99 -7.61 10.26
CA LEU A 297 -4.80 -6.98 9.23
C LEU A 297 -3.92 -6.17 8.27
N ALA A 298 -2.98 -5.38 8.83
CA ALA A 298 -2.03 -4.63 8.02
C ALA A 298 -1.14 -5.55 7.18
N ARG A 299 -0.61 -6.62 7.77
CA ARG A 299 0.27 -7.58 7.08
C ARG A 299 -0.43 -8.25 5.91
N GLU A 300 -1.65 -8.76 6.13
CA GLU A 300 -2.43 -9.39 5.06
C GLU A 300 -2.78 -8.41 3.96
N PHE A 301 -3.19 -7.19 4.33
CA PHE A 301 -3.52 -6.14 3.38
C PHE A 301 -2.34 -5.79 2.47
N VAL A 302 -1.15 -5.62 3.08
CA VAL A 302 0.08 -5.34 2.34
C VAL A 302 0.48 -6.51 1.45
N ALA A 303 0.40 -7.76 1.93
CA ALA A 303 0.73 -8.94 1.12
C ALA A 303 -0.19 -9.06 -0.10
N LEU A 304 -1.48 -8.80 0.09
CA LEU A 304 -2.49 -8.88 -0.94
C LEU A 304 -2.32 -7.77 -1.99
N LYS A 305 -2.09 -6.53 -1.57
CA LYS A 305 -1.89 -5.40 -2.49
C LYS A 305 -0.52 -5.42 -3.17
N SER A 306 0.48 -6.04 -2.54
CA SER A 306 1.82 -6.20 -3.13
C SER A 306 1.96 -7.44 -4.01
N ALA A 307 0.89 -8.24 -4.18
CA ALA A 307 0.93 -9.44 -5.00
C ALA A 307 1.18 -9.09 -6.48
N ARG A 308 2.14 -9.78 -7.10
CA ARG A 308 2.51 -9.60 -8.51
C ARG A 308 2.80 -10.93 -9.17
N ARG A 309 2.39 -11.08 -10.43
CA ARG A 309 2.78 -12.19 -11.29
C ARG A 309 4.29 -12.10 -11.61
N HIS A 310 4.99 -13.23 -11.58
CA HIS A 310 6.41 -13.28 -11.96
C HIS A 310 6.60 -13.26 -13.49
N LYS A 311 7.58 -12.49 -13.97
CA LYS A 311 7.84 -12.26 -15.41
C LYS A 311 8.39 -13.47 -16.16
N GLU A 312 8.99 -14.44 -15.46
CA GLU A 312 9.69 -15.58 -16.07
C GLU A 312 8.74 -16.70 -16.57
N GLU A 313 7.42 -16.50 -16.50
CA GLU A 313 6.41 -17.54 -16.72
C GLU A 313 5.60 -17.34 -18.01
N VAL A 314 6.27 -16.88 -19.08
CA VAL A 314 5.69 -16.70 -20.43
C VAL A 314 6.00 -17.86 -21.36
#